data_AF-A0A804RHF1-F1
#
_entry.id   AF-A0A804RHF1-F1
#
_cell.length_a   1.000
_cell.length_b   1.000
_cell.length_c   1.000
_cell.angle_alpha   90.00
_cell.angle_beta   90.00
_cell.angle_gamma   90.00
#
_symmetry.space_group_name_H-M   'P 1'
#
loop_
_entity.id
_entity.type
_entity.pdbx_description
1 polymer ?
#
loop_
_entity_poly.entity_id
_entity_poly.type
_entity_poly.pdbx_seq_one_letter_code
_entity_poly.pdbx_strand_id
1 'polypeptide(L)'
;MILLVYYIKHVSREVQVFEPFSILGLESGASESDIKKSYRRLSIQYHPDKNPDPEAHKYFVEYISKAYQALTDPISRENYEKYGHPDGRQGLQMGIALPKFLLNIDGASGGIMLLGIVGFCILLPLMIAVIYLSRSSKYTGNYVMHQTLSTYYYFMKPSLAPSKVMDVFIKAAEYMEMPVRRSDDEPLQKLFVAVRSELNLDLKNIKTEQAKFWKQHPSLVKMELLIQAHLTRESFALTPALLKDYRHMLELAPRLLEELVKFYQGIPMVLDGSGLQLVLLSFLKILSRLFHSAHEKLVEVTPKE
;
A
#
# COMPACT_ATOMS: atom_id res chain seq x y z
N MET A 1 -18.59 -2.24 -4.92
CA MET A 1 -19.60 -1.53 -4.10
C MET A 1 -20.88 -1.20 -4.88
N ILE A 2 -20.82 -0.57 -6.06
CA ILE A 2 -22.02 -0.19 -6.85
C ILE A 2 -22.88 -1.39 -7.26
N LEU A 3 -22.28 -2.49 -7.70
CA LEU A 3 -22.99 -3.73 -8.05
C LEU A 3 -23.68 -4.38 -6.85
N LEU A 4 -23.06 -4.32 -5.67
CA LEU A 4 -23.65 -4.83 -4.43
C LEU A 4 -24.89 -4.00 -4.05
N VAL A 5 -24.80 -2.67 -4.16
CA VAL A 5 -25.92 -1.75 -3.91
C VAL A 5 -27.05 -1.98 -4.91
N TYR A 6 -26.73 -2.18 -6.19
CA TYR A 6 -27.72 -2.52 -7.22
C TYR A 6 -28.42 -3.86 -6.91
N TYR A 7 -27.65 -4.86 -6.50
CA TYR A 7 -28.17 -6.18 -6.13
C TYR A 7 -29.09 -6.09 -4.90
N ILE A 8 -28.68 -5.38 -3.84
CA ILE A 8 -29.50 -5.16 -2.65
C ILE A 8 -30.81 -4.46 -3.01
N LYS A 9 -30.75 -3.42 -3.87
CA LYS A 9 -31.93 -2.66 -4.30
C LYS A 9 -32.95 -3.51 -5.08
N HIS A 10 -32.49 -4.53 -5.81
CA HIS A 10 -33.37 -5.43 -6.56
C HIS A 10 -33.74 -6.72 -5.80
N VAL A 11 -33.04 -7.06 -4.73
CA VAL A 11 -33.23 -8.30 -3.93
C VAL A 11 -33.94 -8.05 -2.60
N SER A 12 -34.41 -6.82 -2.34
CA SER A 12 -35.37 -6.56 -1.26
C SER A 12 -36.69 -7.30 -1.52
N ARG A 13 -36.72 -8.60 -1.24
CA ARG A 13 -37.94 -9.27 -0.80
C ARG A 13 -38.31 -8.57 0.50
N GLU A 14 -39.44 -7.87 0.49
CA GLU A 14 -40.06 -7.41 1.72
C GLU A 14 -40.08 -8.59 2.69
N VAL A 15 -39.48 -8.41 3.87
CA VAL A 15 -39.65 -9.35 4.96
C VAL A 15 -41.11 -9.20 5.36
N GLN A 16 -41.98 -10.00 4.74
CA GLN A 16 -43.38 -10.03 5.11
C GLN A 16 -43.45 -10.55 6.54
N VAL A 17 -43.74 -9.64 7.47
CA VAL A 17 -44.11 -9.99 8.83
C VAL A 17 -45.29 -10.95 8.73
N PHE A 18 -45.19 -12.11 9.38
CA PHE A 18 -46.21 -13.14 9.29
C PHE A 18 -47.48 -12.67 9.99
N GLU A 19 -48.45 -12.19 9.22
CA GLU A 19 -49.73 -11.66 9.70
C GLU A 19 -50.87 -12.62 9.30
N PRO A 20 -51.33 -13.51 10.21
CA PRO A 20 -52.27 -14.58 9.86
C PRO A 20 -53.60 -14.08 9.28
N PHE A 21 -54.14 -12.98 9.80
CA PHE A 21 -55.38 -12.37 9.29
C PHE A 21 -55.19 -11.81 7.89
N SER A 22 -54.10 -11.08 7.65
CA SER A 22 -53.75 -10.52 6.34
C SER A 22 -53.49 -11.60 5.28
N ILE A 23 -52.82 -12.70 5.65
CA ILE A 23 -52.57 -13.85 4.75
C ILE A 23 -53.89 -14.52 4.33
N LEU A 24 -54.88 -14.59 5.23
CA LEU A 24 -56.21 -15.10 4.92
C LEU A 24 -57.14 -14.06 4.30
N GLY A 25 -56.70 -12.81 4.13
CA GLY A 25 -57.49 -11.70 3.60
C GLY A 25 -58.66 -11.29 4.49
N LEU A 26 -58.49 -11.35 5.81
CA LEU A 26 -59.49 -11.01 6.82
C LEU A 26 -59.01 -9.83 7.68
N GLU A 27 -59.96 -9.11 8.27
CA GLU A 27 -59.65 -8.08 9.27
C GLU A 27 -59.27 -8.71 10.61
N SER A 28 -58.42 -8.01 11.38
CA SER A 28 -58.00 -8.42 12.71
C SER A 28 -59.22 -8.56 13.63
N GLY A 29 -59.46 -9.77 14.14
CA GLY A 29 -60.63 -10.06 14.99
C GLY A 29 -61.83 -10.69 14.27
N ALA A 30 -61.67 -11.14 13.02
CA ALA A 30 -62.68 -11.94 12.32
C ALA A 30 -63.11 -13.19 13.11
N SER A 31 -64.37 -13.59 12.95
CA SER A 31 -64.91 -14.77 13.64
C SER A 31 -64.29 -16.07 13.13
N GLU A 32 -64.24 -17.11 13.95
CA GLU A 32 -63.78 -18.46 13.54
C GLU A 32 -64.53 -18.99 12.31
N SER A 33 -65.81 -18.62 12.18
CA SER A 33 -66.63 -19.00 11.04
C SER A 33 -66.15 -18.37 9.72
N ASP A 34 -65.61 -17.15 9.79
CA ASP A 34 -65.09 -16.41 8.63
C ASP A 34 -63.67 -16.86 8.28
N ILE A 35 -62.86 -17.18 9.29
CA ILE A 35 -61.54 -17.82 9.14
C ILE A 35 -61.68 -19.14 8.37
N LYS A 36 -62.61 -20.00 8.77
CA LYS A 36 -62.85 -21.30 8.11
C LYS A 36 -63.36 -21.15 6.68
N LYS A 37 -64.22 -20.15 6.41
CA LYS A 37 -64.71 -19.84 5.06
C LYS A 37 -63.58 -19.36 4.15
N SER A 38 -62.74 -18.44 4.63
CA SER A 38 -61.64 -17.90 3.83
C SER A 38 -60.57 -18.96 3.56
N TYR A 39 -60.21 -19.75 4.58
CA TYR A 39 -59.30 -20.90 4.41
C TYR A 39 -59.83 -21.88 3.36
N ARG A 40 -61.12 -22.25 3.39
CA ARG A 40 -61.69 -23.16 2.38
C ARG A 40 -61.59 -22.59 0.96
N ARG A 41 -61.82 -21.29 0.79
CA ARG A 41 -61.70 -20.61 -0.51
C ARG A 41 -60.26 -20.64 -1.02
N LEU A 42 -59.30 -20.26 -0.18
CA LEU A 42 -57.88 -20.21 -0.53
C LEU A 42 -57.28 -21.60 -0.74
N SER A 43 -57.65 -22.58 0.09
CA SER A 43 -57.22 -23.98 -0.06
C SER A 43 -57.62 -24.56 -1.40
N ILE A 44 -58.78 -24.19 -1.98
CA ILE A 44 -59.18 -24.66 -3.31
C ILE A 44 -58.34 -24.03 -4.41
N GLN A 45 -57.93 -22.77 -4.23
CA GLN A 45 -57.17 -22.00 -5.22
C GLN A 45 -55.69 -22.40 -5.27
N TYR A 46 -55.11 -22.77 -4.13
CA TYR A 46 -53.69 -23.10 -3.99
C TYR A 46 -53.42 -24.59 -3.69
N HIS A 47 -54.43 -25.46 -3.84
CA HIS A 47 -54.25 -26.90 -3.64
C HIS A 47 -53.29 -27.49 -4.70
N PRO A 48 -52.32 -28.34 -4.34
CA PRO A 48 -51.40 -28.98 -5.29
C PRO A 48 -52.11 -29.82 -6.36
N ASP A 49 -53.30 -30.32 -6.05
CA ASP A 49 -54.12 -31.12 -6.99
C ASP A 49 -54.84 -30.25 -8.04
N LYS A 50 -55.13 -28.98 -7.71
CA LYS A 50 -55.88 -28.06 -8.59
C LYS A 50 -55.01 -27.02 -9.27
N ASN A 51 -53.84 -26.74 -8.72
CA ASN A 51 -52.87 -25.81 -9.26
C ASN A 51 -51.50 -26.52 -9.41
N PRO A 52 -51.01 -26.72 -10.64
CA PRO A 52 -49.74 -27.39 -10.90
C PRO A 52 -48.51 -26.51 -10.60
N ASP A 53 -48.68 -25.24 -10.23
CA ASP A 53 -47.56 -24.34 -9.95
C ASP A 53 -46.83 -24.71 -8.64
N PRO A 54 -45.51 -24.98 -8.68
CA PRO A 54 -44.75 -25.34 -7.48
C PRO A 54 -44.63 -24.16 -6.49
N GLU A 55 -44.74 -22.92 -6.96
CA GLU A 55 -44.77 -21.74 -6.09
C GLU A 55 -46.10 -21.60 -5.33
N ALA A 56 -47.23 -21.93 -5.98
CA ALA A 56 -48.53 -21.94 -5.34
C ALA A 56 -48.60 -22.97 -4.21
N HIS A 57 -48.00 -24.15 -4.42
CA HIS A 57 -47.90 -25.18 -3.39
C HIS A 57 -47.07 -24.72 -2.18
N LYS A 58 -45.90 -24.12 -2.43
CA LYS A 58 -45.07 -23.55 -1.36
C LYS A 58 -45.82 -22.47 -0.59
N TYR A 59 -46.51 -21.57 -1.29
CA TYR A 59 -47.30 -20.52 -0.65
C TYR A 59 -48.43 -21.08 0.24
N PHE A 60 -49.10 -22.14 -0.22
CA PHE A 60 -50.13 -22.82 0.55
C PHE A 60 -49.60 -23.41 1.86
N VAL A 61 -48.51 -24.17 1.80
CA VAL A 61 -47.95 -24.85 2.96
C VAL A 61 -47.27 -23.87 3.92
N GLU A 62 -46.51 -22.91 3.39
CA GLU A 62 -45.71 -21.98 4.20
C GLU A 62 -46.55 -20.87 4.84
N TYR A 63 -47.59 -20.38 4.15
CA TYR A 63 -48.35 -19.20 4.59
C TYR A 63 -49.80 -19.54 4.94
N ILE A 64 -50.58 -20.09 3.99
CA ILE A 64 -52.04 -20.26 4.18
C ILE A 64 -52.35 -21.29 5.27
N SER A 65 -51.70 -22.45 5.23
CA SER A 65 -51.89 -23.51 6.23
C SER A 65 -51.43 -23.08 7.61
N LYS A 66 -50.27 -22.42 7.69
CA LYS A 66 -49.73 -21.90 8.95
C LYS A 66 -50.58 -20.77 9.54
N ALA A 67 -51.14 -19.89 8.70
CA ALA A 67 -52.00 -18.80 9.15
C ALA A 67 -53.30 -19.33 9.75
N TYR A 68 -53.90 -20.34 9.11
CA TYR A 68 -55.08 -21.02 9.66
C TYR A 68 -54.77 -21.72 11.00
N GLN A 69 -53.63 -22.40 11.10
CA GLN A 69 -53.17 -23.03 12.34
C GLN A 69 -52.92 -22.00 13.45
N ALA A 70 -52.27 -20.88 13.14
CA ALA A 70 -52.01 -19.78 14.08
C ALA A 70 -53.29 -19.21 14.71
N LEU A 71 -54.41 -19.22 13.97
CA LEU A 71 -55.68 -18.64 14.45
C LEU A 71 -56.63 -19.67 15.08
N THR A 72 -56.52 -20.94 14.70
CA THR A 72 -57.47 -21.99 15.10
C THR A 72 -56.95 -22.87 16.23
N ASP A 73 -55.64 -23.14 16.28
CA ASP A 73 -55.03 -24.01 17.29
C ASP A 73 -54.58 -23.19 18.51
N PRO A 74 -55.03 -23.52 19.74
CA PRO A 74 -54.69 -22.74 20.93
C PRO A 74 -53.18 -22.67 21.21
N ILE A 75 -52.44 -23.72 20.90
CA ILE A 75 -50.98 -23.79 21.13
C ILE A 75 -50.26 -22.89 20.13
N SER A 76 -50.63 -22.97 18.85
CA SER A 76 -50.06 -22.15 17.79
C SER A 76 -50.42 -20.67 17.95
N ARG A 77 -51.59 -20.36 18.49
CA ARG A 77 -52.01 -18.99 18.84
C ARG A 77 -51.19 -18.41 19.98
N GLU A 78 -50.99 -19.16 21.07
CA GLU A 78 -50.12 -18.73 22.18
C GLU A 78 -48.68 -18.52 21.69
N ASN A 79 -48.16 -19.40 20.83
CA ASN A 79 -46.84 -19.27 20.23
C ASN A 79 -46.72 -18.01 19.35
N TYR A 80 -47.75 -17.70 18.57
CA TYR A 80 -47.79 -16.49 17.76
C TYR A 80 -47.83 -15.23 18.63
N GLU A 81 -48.66 -15.19 19.67
CA GLU A 81 -48.75 -14.05 20.60
C GLU A 81 -47.44 -13.83 21.37
N LYS A 82 -46.69 -14.91 21.66
CA LYS A 82 -45.44 -14.85 22.45
C LYS A 82 -44.17 -14.66 21.61
N TYR A 83 -44.11 -15.19 20.40
CA TYR A 83 -42.91 -15.24 19.56
C TYR A 83 -43.09 -14.63 18.16
N GLY A 84 -44.30 -14.19 17.80
CA GLY A 84 -44.62 -13.63 16.47
C GLY A 84 -44.68 -14.67 15.35
N HIS A 85 -44.67 -15.97 15.66
CA HIS A 85 -44.72 -17.06 14.67
C HIS A 85 -45.43 -18.30 15.24
N PRO A 86 -46.29 -19.01 14.47
CA PRO A 86 -47.06 -20.17 14.95
C PRO A 86 -46.20 -21.34 15.44
N ASP A 87 -45.06 -21.57 14.79
CA ASP A 87 -44.10 -22.64 15.14
C ASP A 87 -43.29 -22.36 16.44
N GLY A 88 -43.51 -21.22 17.10
CA GLY A 88 -42.82 -20.84 18.34
C GLY A 88 -41.44 -20.23 18.14
N ARG A 89 -40.54 -20.43 19.10
CA ARG A 89 -39.19 -19.83 19.11
C ARG A 89 -38.34 -20.40 17.97
N GLN A 90 -38.28 -19.67 16.85
CA GLN A 90 -37.39 -20.03 15.75
C GLN A 90 -35.94 -19.94 16.21
N GLY A 91 -35.19 -21.04 16.07
CA GLY A 91 -33.75 -21.04 16.32
C GLY A 91 -33.07 -20.06 15.37
N LEU A 92 -32.18 -19.23 15.90
CA LEU A 92 -31.39 -18.30 15.10
C LEU A 92 -30.50 -19.11 14.13
N GLN A 93 -30.98 -19.37 12.92
CA GLN A 93 -30.16 -19.98 11.87
C GLN A 93 -29.12 -18.95 11.43
N MET A 94 -27.95 -19.00 12.04
CA MET A 94 -26.78 -18.23 11.61
C MET A 94 -26.28 -18.82 10.29
N GLY A 95 -26.89 -18.39 9.19
CA GLY A 95 -26.36 -18.64 7.85
C GLY A 95 -25.12 -17.79 7.64
N ILE A 96 -24.01 -18.42 7.26
CA ILE A 96 -22.86 -17.69 6.74
C ILE A 96 -23.32 -17.01 5.45
N ALA A 97 -23.21 -15.68 5.34
CA ALA A 97 -23.60 -14.90 4.17
C ALA A 97 -22.67 -15.09 2.96
N LEU A 98 -22.06 -16.28 2.84
CA LEU A 98 -21.31 -16.68 1.67
C LEU A 98 -22.28 -17.21 0.63
N PRO A 99 -22.16 -16.78 -0.63
CA PRO A 99 -23.03 -17.25 -1.69
C PRO A 99 -22.86 -18.76 -1.86
N LYS A 100 -23.98 -19.48 -1.99
CA LYS A 100 -24.03 -20.96 -2.02
C LYS A 100 -23.15 -21.58 -3.11
N PHE A 101 -22.82 -20.84 -4.17
CA PHE A 101 -21.89 -21.31 -5.21
C PHE A 101 -20.45 -21.49 -4.72
N LEU A 102 -19.99 -20.78 -3.67
CA LEU A 102 -18.65 -21.00 -3.10
C LEU A 102 -18.58 -22.25 -2.22
N LEU A 103 -19.71 -22.77 -1.75
CA LEU A 103 -19.79 -23.88 -0.80
C LEU A 103 -20.19 -25.21 -1.44
N ASN A 104 -20.85 -25.18 -2.60
CA ASN A 104 -21.08 -26.38 -3.39
C ASN A 104 -19.74 -26.80 -3.99
N ILE A 105 -19.21 -27.96 -3.63
CA ILE A 105 -17.91 -28.47 -4.14
C ILE A 105 -18.09 -29.18 -5.51
N ASP A 106 -19.33 -29.24 -6.01
CA ASP A 106 -19.67 -29.97 -7.23
C ASP A 106 -19.31 -29.16 -8.48
N GLY A 107 -18.11 -29.44 -9.00
CA GLY A 107 -17.68 -29.13 -10.37
C GLY A 107 -17.07 -27.74 -10.59
N ALA A 108 -17.90 -26.72 -10.80
CA ALA A 108 -17.44 -25.43 -11.34
C ALA A 108 -16.76 -24.52 -10.29
N SER A 109 -17.20 -24.61 -9.05
CA SER A 109 -16.76 -23.84 -7.90
C SER A 109 -15.50 -24.40 -7.24
N GLY A 110 -15.30 -25.71 -7.32
CA GLY A 110 -14.06 -26.36 -6.86
C GLY A 110 -12.83 -25.86 -7.61
N GLY A 111 -12.93 -25.61 -8.91
CA GLY A 111 -11.85 -25.04 -9.72
C GLY A 111 -11.48 -23.62 -9.26
N ILE A 112 -12.47 -22.79 -8.92
CA ILE A 112 -12.26 -21.42 -8.45
C ILE A 112 -11.60 -21.40 -7.07
N MET A 113 -12.04 -22.28 -6.16
CA MET A 113 -11.40 -22.44 -4.85
C MET A 113 -9.96 -22.94 -4.97
N LEU A 114 -9.71 -23.91 -5.85
CA LEU A 114 -8.37 -24.45 -6.08
C LEU A 114 -7.43 -23.38 -6.65
N LEU A 115 -7.90 -22.57 -7.62
CA LEU A 115 -7.13 -21.43 -8.12
C LEU A 115 -6.85 -20.38 -7.03
N GLY A 116 -7.83 -20.12 -6.16
CA GLY A 116 -7.65 -19.23 -5.00
C GLY A 116 -6.60 -19.75 -4.02
N ILE A 117 -6.65 -21.04 -3.68
CA ILE A 117 -5.69 -21.69 -2.78
C ILE A 117 -4.31 -21.74 -3.42
N VAL A 118 -4.19 -22.14 -4.68
CA VAL A 118 -2.91 -22.17 -5.41
C VAL A 118 -2.34 -20.76 -5.55
N GLY A 119 -3.17 -19.77 -5.87
CA GLY A 119 -2.75 -18.37 -5.96
C GLY A 119 -2.22 -17.84 -4.63
N PHE A 120 -2.93 -18.09 -3.53
CA PHE A 120 -2.54 -17.57 -2.23
C PHE A 120 -1.40 -18.37 -1.57
N CYS A 121 -1.42 -19.70 -1.68
CA CYS A 121 -0.45 -20.57 -1.01
C CYS A 121 0.81 -20.82 -1.82
N ILE A 122 0.79 -20.65 -3.15
CA ILE A 122 1.95 -20.92 -4.02
C ILE A 122 2.41 -19.64 -4.71
N LEU A 123 1.53 -18.94 -5.44
CA LEU A 123 1.97 -17.77 -6.21
C LEU A 123 2.38 -16.60 -5.33
N LEU A 124 1.64 -16.32 -4.25
CA LEU A 124 1.95 -15.23 -3.32
C LEU A 124 3.32 -15.44 -2.63
N PRO A 125 3.61 -16.57 -1.96
CA PRO A 125 4.93 -16.78 -1.36
C PRO A 125 6.03 -16.86 -2.42
N LEU A 126 5.77 -17.42 -3.61
CA LEU A 126 6.75 -17.42 -4.69
C LEU A 126 7.06 -16.00 -5.16
N MET A 127 6.05 -15.14 -5.31
CA MET A 127 6.25 -13.73 -5.65
C MET A 127 7.07 -13.04 -4.56
N ILE A 128 6.74 -13.24 -3.29
CA ILE A 128 7.50 -12.65 -2.17
C ILE A 128 8.93 -13.15 -2.20
N ALA A 129 9.16 -14.45 -2.41
CA ALA A 129 10.48 -15.05 -2.50
C ALA A 129 11.28 -14.46 -3.66
N VAL A 130 10.67 -14.30 -4.84
CA VAL A 130 11.34 -13.69 -6.01
C VAL A 130 11.67 -12.22 -5.74
N ILE A 131 10.76 -11.43 -5.17
CA ILE A 131 11.03 -10.03 -4.82
C ILE A 131 12.13 -9.95 -3.75
N TYR A 132 12.04 -10.79 -2.71
CA TYR A 132 13.02 -10.83 -1.64
C TYR A 132 14.40 -11.23 -2.15
N LEU A 133 14.50 -12.29 -2.96
CA LEU A 133 15.75 -12.78 -3.52
C LEU A 133 16.34 -11.77 -4.53
N SER A 134 15.50 -11.18 -5.38
CA SER A 134 15.93 -10.15 -6.34
C SER A 134 16.44 -8.89 -5.63
N ARG A 135 15.77 -8.46 -4.55
CA ARG A 135 16.22 -7.31 -3.75
C ARG A 135 17.46 -7.66 -2.93
N SER A 136 17.49 -8.81 -2.27
CA SER A 136 18.61 -9.27 -1.45
C SER A 136 19.89 -9.49 -2.25
N SER A 137 19.80 -9.78 -3.55
CA SER A 137 20.98 -9.88 -4.41
C SER A 137 21.55 -8.51 -4.82
N LYS A 138 20.75 -7.43 -4.75
CA LYS A 138 21.15 -6.09 -5.20
C LYS A 138 21.60 -5.19 -4.05
N TYR A 139 20.93 -5.31 -2.90
CA TYR A 139 21.13 -4.43 -1.75
C TYR A 139 21.71 -5.19 -0.55
N THR A 140 22.60 -4.53 0.19
CA THR A 140 23.09 -4.96 1.50
C THR A 140 22.02 -4.78 2.59
N GLY A 141 22.29 -5.24 3.82
CA GLY A 141 21.37 -5.13 4.96
C GLY A 141 20.93 -3.69 5.29
N ASN A 142 21.76 -2.70 4.94
CA ASN A 142 21.48 -1.27 5.10
C ASN A 142 20.81 -0.61 3.87
N TYR A 143 20.26 -1.40 2.93
CA TYR A 143 19.63 -0.91 1.69
C TYR A 143 20.55 -0.07 0.79
N VAL A 144 21.86 -0.37 0.81
CA VAL A 144 22.88 0.20 -0.09
C VAL A 144 23.30 -0.85 -1.10
N MET A 145 23.50 -0.46 -2.36
CA MET A 145 23.84 -1.36 -3.45
C MET A 145 25.24 -1.96 -3.26
N HIS A 146 25.39 -3.24 -3.62
CA HIS A 146 26.72 -3.88 -3.61
C HIS A 146 27.73 -3.19 -4.54
N GLN A 147 27.26 -2.57 -5.63
CA GLN A 147 28.10 -1.80 -6.54
C GLN A 147 28.71 -0.56 -5.87
N THR A 148 27.95 0.10 -5.00
CA THR A 148 28.42 1.24 -4.20
C THR A 148 29.52 0.81 -3.25
N LEU A 149 29.32 -0.31 -2.56
CA LEU A 149 30.32 -0.86 -1.66
C LEU A 149 31.62 -1.22 -2.39
N SER A 150 31.51 -1.84 -3.57
CA SER A 150 32.68 -2.14 -4.41
C SER A 150 33.40 -0.87 -4.86
N THR A 151 32.65 0.17 -5.22
CA THR A 151 33.21 1.47 -5.62
C THR A 151 33.94 2.14 -4.46
N TYR A 152 33.33 2.17 -3.27
CA TYR A 152 33.96 2.68 -2.06
C TYR A 152 35.22 1.89 -1.71
N TYR A 153 35.18 0.57 -1.76
CA TYR A 153 36.34 -0.28 -1.52
C TYR A 153 37.50 0.03 -2.47
N TYR A 154 37.22 0.25 -3.75
CA TYR A 154 38.25 0.55 -4.74
C TYR A 154 38.91 1.93 -4.54
N PHE A 155 38.11 2.95 -4.19
CA PHE A 155 38.59 4.32 -4.06
C PHE A 155 39.07 4.70 -2.64
N MET A 156 38.57 4.03 -1.60
CA MET A 156 38.98 4.23 -0.20
C MET A 156 40.31 3.53 0.08
N LYS A 157 41.41 4.21 -0.26
CA LYS A 157 42.76 3.82 0.17
C LYS A 157 43.07 4.45 1.52
N PRO A 158 43.90 3.79 2.36
CA PRO A 158 44.27 4.34 3.66
C PRO A 158 45.02 5.69 3.52
N SER A 159 45.73 5.92 2.42
CA SER A 159 46.42 7.18 2.10
C SER A 159 45.55 8.26 1.44
N LEU A 160 44.23 8.09 1.41
CA LEU A 160 43.33 9.04 0.76
C LEU A 160 43.31 10.38 1.52
N ALA A 161 43.55 11.47 0.81
CA ALA A 161 43.47 12.81 1.38
C ALA A 161 42.03 13.13 1.82
N PRO A 162 41.82 13.82 2.97
CA PRO A 162 40.49 14.20 3.44
C PRO A 162 39.67 15.02 2.42
N SER A 163 40.34 15.79 1.55
CA SER A 163 39.69 16.56 0.48
C SER A 163 39.06 15.69 -0.61
N LYS A 164 39.53 14.46 -0.80
CA LYS A 164 39.06 13.51 -1.82
C LYS A 164 37.96 12.58 -1.34
N VAL A 165 37.63 12.64 -0.05
CA VAL A 165 36.55 11.85 0.55
C VAL A 165 35.20 12.17 -0.08
N MET A 166 34.93 13.45 -0.35
CA MET A 166 33.70 13.87 -1.05
C MET A 166 33.63 13.30 -2.47
N ASP A 167 34.73 13.33 -3.21
CA ASP A 167 34.83 12.75 -4.56
C ASP A 167 34.55 11.24 -4.57
N VAL A 168 34.79 10.54 -3.46
CA VAL A 168 34.42 9.12 -3.30
C VAL A 168 32.94 8.98 -2.97
N PHE A 169 32.42 9.79 -2.05
CA PHE A 169 31.01 9.77 -1.66
C PHE A 169 30.06 10.00 -2.85
N ILE A 170 30.39 10.93 -3.76
CA ILE A 170 29.56 11.21 -4.94
C ILE A 170 29.50 10.05 -5.95
N LYS A 171 30.46 9.10 -5.88
CA LYS A 171 30.55 7.96 -6.80
C LYS A 171 29.67 6.78 -6.43
N ALA A 172 28.78 6.93 -5.44
CA ALA A 172 27.80 5.90 -5.12
C ALA A 172 26.96 5.50 -6.35
N ALA A 173 26.66 4.21 -6.49
CA ALA A 173 25.87 3.69 -7.61
C ALA A 173 24.44 4.25 -7.58
N GLU A 174 23.86 4.43 -6.39
CA GLU A 174 22.54 5.07 -6.21
C GLU A 174 22.54 6.50 -6.75
N TYR A 175 23.68 7.19 -6.63
CA TYR A 175 23.84 8.52 -7.18
C TYR A 175 24.02 8.53 -8.70
N MET A 176 24.67 7.49 -9.23
CA MET A 176 24.85 7.29 -10.67
C MET A 176 23.54 6.96 -11.40
N GLU A 177 22.65 6.20 -10.77
CA GLU A 177 21.35 5.78 -11.33
C GLU A 177 20.32 6.93 -11.42
N MET A 178 20.60 8.11 -10.85
CA MET A 178 19.66 9.21 -10.94
C MET A 178 19.46 9.70 -12.38
N PRO A 179 18.20 10.03 -12.74
CA PRO A 179 17.88 10.48 -14.08
C PRO A 179 18.52 11.84 -14.36
N VAL A 180 19.27 11.91 -15.46
CA VAL A 180 19.78 13.16 -16.02
C VAL A 180 18.89 13.55 -17.19
N ARG A 181 18.15 14.66 -17.04
CA ARG A 181 17.23 15.15 -18.07
C ARG A 181 17.93 16.23 -18.88
N ARG A 182 17.66 16.31 -20.18
CA ARG A 182 18.20 17.40 -21.05
C ARG A 182 17.75 18.80 -20.60
N SER A 183 16.60 18.89 -19.94
CA SER A 183 16.10 20.14 -19.33
C SER A 183 16.97 20.65 -18.18
N ASP A 184 17.84 19.80 -17.63
CA ASP A 184 18.66 20.14 -16.46
C ASP A 184 19.96 20.86 -16.88
N ASP A 185 20.33 20.87 -18.17
CA ASP A 185 21.61 21.39 -18.65
C ASP A 185 21.82 22.88 -18.31
N GLU A 186 20.84 23.73 -18.62
CA GLU A 186 20.93 25.18 -18.34
C GLU A 186 20.94 25.47 -16.82
N PRO A 187 20.03 24.92 -15.99
CA PRO A 187 20.10 25.07 -14.54
C PRO A 187 21.42 24.56 -13.93
N LEU A 188 21.95 23.43 -14.40
CA LEU A 188 23.23 22.89 -13.91
C LEU A 188 24.41 23.78 -14.28
N GLN A 189 24.41 24.41 -15.46
CA GLN A 189 25.42 25.39 -15.82
C GLN A 189 25.39 26.63 -14.92
N LYS A 190 24.18 27.16 -14.62
CA LYS A 190 24.02 28.28 -13.68
C LYS A 190 24.54 27.91 -12.29
N LEU A 191 24.20 26.70 -11.83
CA LEU A 191 24.65 26.18 -10.54
C LEU A 191 26.18 26.02 -10.49
N PHE A 192 26.78 25.50 -11.57
CA PHE A 192 28.23 25.39 -11.70
C PHE A 192 28.90 26.75 -11.54
N VAL A 193 28.39 27.82 -12.17
CA VAL A 193 28.98 29.16 -12.04
C VAL A 193 28.92 29.68 -10.60
N ALA A 194 27.80 29.45 -9.89
CA ALA A 194 27.64 29.85 -8.50
C ALA A 194 28.59 29.09 -7.56
N VAL A 195 28.84 27.82 -7.85
CA VAL A 195 29.52 26.89 -6.94
C VAL A 195 31.00 26.65 -7.31
N ARG A 196 31.46 27.14 -8.47
CA ARG A 196 32.81 26.88 -9.01
C ARG A 196 33.97 27.19 -8.08
N SER A 197 33.83 28.17 -7.18
CA SER A 197 34.90 28.59 -6.26
C SER A 197 35.16 27.57 -5.16
N GLU A 198 34.16 26.73 -4.88
CA GLU A 198 34.19 25.74 -3.83
C GLU A 198 34.41 24.31 -4.37
N LEU A 199 34.34 24.16 -5.70
CA LEU A 199 34.83 22.95 -6.36
C LEU A 199 36.36 22.90 -6.18
N ASN A 200 36.90 21.73 -5.80
CA ASN A 200 38.34 21.47 -5.66
C ASN A 200 39.07 21.47 -7.02
N LEU A 201 38.88 22.50 -7.84
CA LEU A 201 39.51 22.69 -9.14
C LEU A 201 40.85 23.40 -8.94
N ASP A 202 41.93 22.83 -9.47
CA ASP A 202 43.26 23.43 -9.39
C ASP A 202 43.28 24.80 -10.10
N LEU A 203 43.51 25.87 -9.32
CA LEU A 203 43.53 27.27 -9.77
C LEU A 203 44.57 27.53 -10.88
N LYS A 204 45.59 26.67 -11.01
CA LYS A 204 46.64 26.81 -12.03
C LYS A 204 46.23 26.35 -13.42
N ASN A 205 45.16 25.54 -13.56
CA ASN A 205 44.75 24.96 -14.85
C ASN A 205 43.21 24.89 -15.00
N ILE A 206 42.53 25.97 -14.61
CA ILE A 206 41.06 26.05 -14.50
C ILE A 206 40.35 25.62 -15.79
N LYS A 207 40.82 26.05 -16.97
CA LYS A 207 40.17 25.72 -18.25
C LYS A 207 40.23 24.23 -18.57
N THR A 208 41.36 23.57 -18.30
CA THR A 208 41.52 22.13 -18.56
C THR A 208 40.77 21.30 -17.52
N GLU A 209 40.77 21.70 -16.25
CA GLU A 209 40.06 21.00 -15.19
C GLU A 209 38.53 21.14 -15.35
N GLN A 210 38.04 22.31 -15.78
CA GLN A 210 36.65 22.51 -16.14
C GLN A 210 36.24 21.57 -17.30
N ALA A 211 37.06 21.47 -18.34
CA ALA A 211 36.78 20.55 -19.45
C ALA A 211 36.79 19.08 -19.00
N LYS A 212 37.65 18.70 -18.05
CA LYS A 212 37.66 17.34 -17.47
C LYS A 212 36.41 17.08 -16.63
N PHE A 213 35.97 18.04 -15.84
CA PHE A 213 34.77 17.96 -15.01
C PHE A 213 33.53 17.64 -15.84
N TRP A 214 33.25 18.43 -16.89
CA TRP A 214 32.09 18.21 -17.77
C TRP A 214 32.20 16.95 -18.65
N LYS A 215 33.40 16.38 -18.80
CA LYS A 215 33.62 15.10 -19.52
C LYS A 215 33.34 13.86 -18.66
N GLN A 216 33.13 14.02 -17.36
CA GLN A 216 32.74 12.92 -16.48
C GLN A 216 31.33 12.44 -16.79
N HIS A 217 30.91 11.34 -16.14
CA HIS A 217 29.55 10.84 -16.28
C HIS A 217 28.53 11.92 -15.87
N PRO A 218 27.48 12.21 -16.67
CA PRO A 218 26.54 13.30 -16.40
C PRO A 218 25.90 13.25 -15.01
N SER A 219 25.61 12.04 -14.51
CA SER A 219 25.06 11.86 -13.16
C SER A 219 26.04 12.29 -12.06
N LEU A 220 27.34 12.04 -12.23
CA LEU A 220 28.36 12.49 -11.26
C LEU A 220 28.43 14.01 -11.22
N VAL A 221 28.48 14.64 -12.40
CA VAL A 221 28.52 16.10 -12.50
C VAL A 221 27.30 16.73 -11.82
N LYS A 222 26.10 16.21 -12.12
CA LYS A 222 24.87 16.64 -11.47
C LYS A 222 24.96 16.49 -9.95
N MET A 223 25.51 15.38 -9.47
CA MET A 223 25.55 15.09 -8.05
C MET A 223 26.58 15.87 -7.27
N GLU A 224 27.75 16.06 -7.85
CA GLU A 224 28.77 16.94 -7.29
C GLU A 224 28.23 18.37 -7.16
N LEU A 225 27.55 18.86 -8.20
CA LEU A 225 26.92 20.18 -8.17
C LEU A 225 25.80 20.29 -7.13
N LEU A 226 24.92 19.31 -7.02
CA LEU A 226 23.81 19.34 -6.07
C LEU A 226 24.28 19.25 -4.61
N ILE A 227 25.27 18.40 -4.34
CA ILE A 227 25.88 18.28 -3.01
C ILE A 227 26.61 19.57 -2.67
N GLN A 228 27.39 20.11 -3.59
CA GLN A 228 28.13 21.33 -3.33
C GLN A 228 27.18 22.54 -3.17
N ALA A 229 26.10 22.60 -3.94
CA ALA A 229 25.03 23.60 -3.76
C ALA A 229 24.32 23.48 -2.41
N HIS A 230 24.20 22.26 -1.87
CA HIS A 230 23.73 22.07 -0.49
C HIS A 230 24.74 22.66 0.50
N LEU A 231 26.02 22.34 0.35
CA LEU A 231 27.09 22.80 1.24
C LEU A 231 27.29 24.32 1.23
N THR A 232 27.09 24.98 0.08
CA THR A 232 27.19 26.44 -0.07
C THR A 232 25.88 27.18 0.21
N ARG A 233 24.80 26.46 0.57
CA ARG A 233 23.44 26.99 0.79
C ARG A 233 22.79 27.64 -0.45
N GLU A 234 23.36 27.46 -1.65
CA GLU A 234 22.82 27.97 -2.93
C GLU A 234 21.64 27.14 -3.49
N SER A 235 21.09 26.22 -2.68
CA SER A 235 19.95 25.36 -3.03
C SER A 235 18.63 26.08 -3.38
N PHE A 236 18.52 27.40 -3.11
CA PHE A 236 17.32 28.19 -3.38
C PHE A 236 17.10 28.45 -4.89
N ALA A 237 18.16 28.42 -5.69
CA ALA A 237 18.10 28.68 -7.13
C ALA A 237 17.69 27.43 -7.97
N LEU A 238 17.28 26.33 -7.33
CA LEU A 238 17.01 25.07 -8.02
C LEU A 238 15.61 25.04 -8.66
N THR A 239 15.56 24.66 -9.93
CA THR A 239 14.33 24.36 -10.67
C THR A 239 13.52 23.25 -9.95
N PRO A 240 12.17 23.24 -9.99
CA PRO A 240 11.36 22.23 -9.30
C PRO A 240 11.73 20.77 -9.62
N ALA A 241 12.16 20.48 -10.85
CA ALA A 241 12.62 19.15 -11.25
C ALA A 241 13.93 18.74 -10.53
N LEU A 242 14.91 19.66 -10.46
CA LEU A 242 16.15 19.45 -9.72
C LEU A 242 15.94 19.41 -8.22
N LEU A 243 14.95 20.13 -7.70
CA LEU A 243 14.59 20.09 -6.28
C LEU A 243 14.12 18.68 -5.86
N LYS A 244 13.39 17.98 -6.72
CA LYS A 244 12.98 16.59 -6.48
C LYS A 244 14.20 15.67 -6.38
N ASP A 245 15.13 15.78 -7.33
CA ASP A 245 16.34 14.96 -7.34
C ASP A 245 17.27 15.32 -6.16
N TYR A 246 17.35 16.60 -5.81
CA TYR A 246 18.06 17.09 -4.63
C TYR A 246 17.51 16.52 -3.32
N ARG A 247 16.18 16.49 -3.15
CA ARG A 247 15.55 15.86 -1.97
C ARG A 247 15.87 14.37 -1.91
N HIS A 248 15.79 13.69 -3.04
CA HIS A 248 16.13 12.27 -3.11
C HIS A 248 17.60 12.00 -2.77
N MET A 249 18.52 12.85 -3.23
CA MET A 249 19.92 12.82 -2.84
C MET A 249 20.09 12.92 -1.33
N LEU A 250 19.39 13.87 -0.67
CA LEU A 250 19.47 14.04 0.78
C LEU A 250 18.87 12.86 1.57
N GLU A 251 17.86 12.17 1.03
CA GLU A 251 17.30 10.96 1.64
C GLU A 251 18.28 9.79 1.63
N LEU A 252 19.10 9.68 0.57
CA LEU A 252 20.10 8.62 0.41
C LEU A 252 21.41 8.92 1.16
N ALA A 253 21.79 10.19 1.25
CA ALA A 253 23.00 10.67 1.90
C ALA A 253 23.32 10.03 3.27
N PRO A 254 22.39 9.97 4.26
CA PRO A 254 22.67 9.34 5.55
C PRO A 254 23.16 7.90 5.43
N ARG A 255 22.47 7.09 4.61
CA ARG A 255 22.74 5.65 4.48
C ARG A 255 24.09 5.41 3.81
N LEU A 256 24.35 6.17 2.75
CA LEU A 256 25.61 6.10 2.02
C LEU A 256 26.79 6.53 2.88
N LEU A 257 26.59 7.55 3.72
CA LEU A 257 27.62 8.07 4.61
C LEU A 257 27.90 7.11 5.76
N GLU A 258 26.86 6.48 6.31
CA GLU A 258 27.01 5.42 7.33
C GLU A 258 27.82 4.25 6.80
N GLU A 259 27.51 3.74 5.60
CA GLU A 259 28.30 2.66 4.99
C GLU A 259 29.74 3.09 4.76
N LEU A 260 29.96 4.30 4.22
CA LEU A 260 31.29 4.81 3.97
C LEU A 260 32.11 4.92 5.27
N VAL A 261 31.50 5.35 6.38
CA VAL A 261 32.13 5.37 7.72
C VAL A 261 32.43 3.95 8.22
N LYS A 262 31.51 3.00 8.06
CA LYS A 262 31.73 1.59 8.43
C LYS A 262 32.91 0.99 7.67
N PHE A 263 32.99 1.26 6.36
CA PHE A 263 34.12 0.85 5.54
C PHE A 263 35.42 1.45 6.07
N TYR A 264 35.42 2.74 6.40
CA TYR A 264 36.62 3.39 6.94
C TYR A 264 37.08 2.80 8.28
N GLN A 265 36.15 2.51 9.19
CA GLN A 265 36.44 1.91 10.49
C GLN A 265 36.91 0.45 10.39
N GLY A 266 36.50 -0.28 9.35
CA GLY A 266 36.85 -1.68 9.13
C GLY A 266 38.20 -1.93 8.45
N ILE A 267 38.91 -0.89 7.98
CA ILE A 267 40.24 -1.05 7.37
C ILE A 267 41.25 -1.34 8.48
N PRO A 268 41.96 -2.50 8.47
CA PRO A 268 42.97 -2.80 9.48
C PRO A 268 44.06 -1.72 9.45
N MET A 269 44.17 -0.99 10.55
CA MET A 269 45.07 0.15 10.75
C MET A 269 46.53 -0.26 10.54
N VAL A 270 47.12 0.19 9.44
CA VAL A 270 48.59 0.30 9.27
C VAL A 270 49.03 1.77 9.27
N LEU A 271 48.10 2.72 9.42
CA LEU A 271 48.40 4.15 9.41
C LEU A 271 48.32 4.79 10.79
N ASP A 272 49.40 5.52 11.07
CA ASP A 272 49.63 6.44 12.18
C ASP A 272 48.37 7.28 12.50
N GLY A 273 48.00 7.36 13.78
CA GLY A 273 46.67 7.83 14.25
C GLY A 273 46.25 9.24 13.83
N SER A 274 47.14 10.04 13.25
CA SER A 274 46.91 11.41 12.79
C SER A 274 46.07 11.51 11.51
N GLY A 275 46.31 10.64 10.52
CA GLY A 275 45.54 10.62 9.27
C GLY A 275 44.08 10.18 9.48
N LEU A 276 43.87 9.28 10.44
CA LEU A 276 42.57 8.73 10.78
C LEU A 276 41.63 9.75 11.42
N GLN A 277 42.16 10.56 12.32
CA GLN A 277 41.40 11.65 12.92
C GLN A 277 41.02 12.73 11.90
N LEU A 278 41.92 13.09 10.98
CA LEU A 278 41.65 14.11 9.94
C LEU A 278 40.53 13.69 8.99
N VAL A 279 40.50 12.43 8.58
CA VAL A 279 39.44 11.90 7.71
C VAL A 279 38.12 11.77 8.47
N LEU A 280 38.13 11.26 9.71
CA LEU A 280 36.94 11.23 10.57
C LEU A 280 36.38 12.64 10.86
N LEU A 281 37.25 13.62 11.08
CA LEU A 281 36.87 15.02 11.23
C LEU A 281 36.29 15.58 9.92
N SER A 282 36.84 15.21 8.76
CA SER A 282 36.24 15.58 7.48
C SER A 282 34.84 14.98 7.32
N PHE A 283 34.63 13.73 7.73
CA PHE A 283 33.31 13.09 7.76
C PHE A 283 32.34 13.77 8.71
N LEU A 284 32.76 14.07 9.94
CA LEU A 284 31.93 14.78 10.92
C LEU A 284 31.57 16.19 10.45
N LYS A 285 32.48 16.85 9.72
CA LYS A 285 32.23 18.15 9.10
C LYS A 285 31.26 18.05 7.92
N ILE A 286 31.33 16.97 7.13
CA ILE A 286 30.36 16.68 6.05
C ILE A 286 28.98 16.38 6.65
N LEU A 287 28.91 15.50 7.66
CA LEU A 287 27.71 15.19 8.42
C LEU A 287 27.09 16.45 9.03
N SER A 288 27.88 17.25 9.76
CA SER A 288 27.35 18.45 10.40
C SER A 288 26.87 19.45 9.37
N ARG A 289 27.57 19.64 8.24
CA ARG A 289 27.12 20.55 7.17
C ARG A 289 25.86 20.06 6.45
N LEU A 290 25.77 18.76 6.16
CA LEU A 290 24.61 18.15 5.52
C LEU A 290 23.36 18.18 6.41
N PHE A 291 23.50 17.91 7.72
CA PHE A 291 22.38 17.82 8.65
C PHE A 291 22.01 19.15 9.30
N HIS A 292 22.95 20.05 9.55
CA HIS A 292 22.65 21.38 10.12
C HIS A 292 21.90 22.25 9.13
N SER A 293 22.18 22.13 7.82
CA SER A 293 21.40 22.80 6.78
C SER A 293 19.97 22.25 6.62
N ALA A 294 19.71 21.00 7.05
CA ALA A 294 18.36 20.42 7.04
C ALA A 294 17.50 20.90 8.21
N HIS A 295 18.12 21.17 9.37
CA HIS A 295 17.42 21.60 10.59
C HIS A 295 16.93 23.05 10.54
N GLU A 296 17.65 23.96 9.87
CA GLU A 296 17.20 25.35 9.63
C GLU A 296 15.91 25.39 8.78
N LYS A 297 15.79 24.50 7.78
CA LYS A 297 14.63 24.48 6.87
C LYS A 297 13.37 23.84 7.46
N LEU A 298 13.48 22.96 8.45
CA LEU A 298 12.30 22.46 9.17
C LEU A 298 11.67 23.53 10.08
N VAL A 299 12.45 24.51 10.51
CA VAL A 299 11.98 25.63 11.36
C VAL A 299 11.36 26.76 10.52
N GLU A 300 11.78 26.96 9.27
CA GLU A 300 11.19 27.99 8.38
C GLU A 300 9.89 27.55 7.68
N VAL A 301 9.61 26.24 7.57
CA VAL A 301 8.43 25.70 6.85
C VAL A 301 7.21 25.49 7.76
N THR A 302 7.34 25.69 9.08
CA THR A 302 6.16 25.85 9.95
C THR A 302 5.64 27.28 9.82
N PRO A 303 4.48 27.54 9.19
CA PRO A 303 3.88 28.85 9.25
C PRO A 303 3.62 29.17 10.73
N LYS A 304 4.10 30.34 11.18
CA LYS A 304 3.61 30.94 12.42
C LYS A 304 2.11 31.15 12.22
N GLU A 305 1.35 30.52 13.11
CA GLU A 305 -0.06 30.72 13.50
C GLU A 305 -0.96 31.55 12.58
#